data_AF-A0A8J3TG66-F1
#
_entry.id   AF-A0A8J3TG66-F1
#
_cell.length_a   1.000
_cell.length_b   1.000
_cell.length_c   1.000
_cell.angle_alpha   90.00
_cell.angle_beta   90.00
_cell.angle_gamma   90.00
#
_symmetry.space_group_name_H-M   'P 1'
#
loop_
_entity.id
_entity.type
_entity.pdbx_description
1 polymer ?
#
loop_
_entity_poly.entity_id
_entity_poly.type
_entity_poly.pdbx_seq_one_letter_code
_entity_poly.pdbx_strand_id
1 'polypeptide(L)'
;MDTLITPLLSQLTDRLNSGDLGLVELAYERAAERHEGQLRRSGDPYITHPVEVASMVAAAGADPATICAALLHDIVDGPDFNLGCLGSEFGTEITGLVANVTAMDRGGPVPTDDRVLLLKLFDRLHNMRTIEHMAPHKQRQKSLHTLEWFVPLARRLDLASVADELQSLAHARLDPGPAFTAVRAASVILPASARRRYLHEWSAELATLPTERRAYVVELLRGVPALAVVLWRPQAHSLVRTLLTTAFATLLRPWLVLTPPLAWLTYQLTRSSPADALAFVLTVPPALSALITRIRTRLGLEQHRDTEAD
;
A
#
# COMPACT_ATOMS: atom_id res chain seq x y z
N MET A 1 29.86 -2.35 -27.23
CA MET A 1 29.71 -1.65 -25.95
C MET A 1 28.27 -1.74 -25.53
N ASP A 2 28.02 -2.13 -24.29
CA ASP A 2 26.67 -2.17 -23.74
C ASP A 2 26.06 -0.76 -23.74
N THR A 3 24.80 -0.64 -24.16
CA THR A 3 24.07 0.62 -24.20
C THR A 3 23.93 1.28 -22.83
N LEU A 4 24.01 0.50 -21.75
CA LEU A 4 23.79 0.98 -20.38
C LEU A 4 24.90 1.89 -19.85
N ILE A 5 26.17 1.61 -20.16
CA ILE A 5 27.30 2.41 -19.66
C ILE A 5 27.59 3.65 -20.53
N THR A 6 27.09 3.67 -21.76
CA THR A 6 27.41 4.72 -22.75
C THR A 6 27.14 6.14 -22.22
N PRO A 7 25.99 6.43 -21.56
CA PRO A 7 25.73 7.74 -20.98
C PRO A 7 26.77 8.14 -19.92
N LEU A 8 27.13 7.20 -19.03
CA LEU A 8 28.13 7.43 -17.98
C LEU A 8 29.49 7.76 -18.59
N LEU A 9 29.96 6.97 -19.55
CA LEU A 9 31.24 7.24 -20.20
C LEU A 9 31.24 8.59 -20.92
N SER A 10 30.17 8.92 -21.62
CA SER A 10 30.05 10.22 -22.31
C SER A 10 30.13 11.42 -21.35
N GLN A 11 29.62 11.26 -20.12
CA GLN A 11 29.73 12.28 -19.07
C GLN A 11 31.17 12.43 -18.55
N LEU A 12 31.99 11.39 -18.67
CA LEU A 12 33.33 11.32 -18.11
C LEU A 12 34.44 11.62 -19.13
N THR A 13 34.18 11.50 -20.44
CA THR A 13 35.18 11.66 -21.50
C THR A 13 35.96 12.98 -21.41
N ASP A 14 35.29 14.08 -21.08
CA ASP A 14 35.92 15.41 -20.98
C ASP A 14 36.60 15.65 -19.62
N ARG A 15 36.37 14.78 -18.63
CA ARG A 15 36.81 14.94 -17.25
C ARG A 15 37.96 14.04 -16.86
N LEU A 16 38.04 12.85 -17.46
CA LEU A 16 38.97 11.79 -17.06
C LEU A 16 39.97 11.50 -18.17
N ASN A 17 41.18 11.06 -17.79
CA ASN A 17 42.15 10.57 -18.75
C ASN A 17 41.77 9.16 -19.24
N SER A 18 42.40 8.69 -20.32
CA SER A 18 42.12 7.38 -20.91
C SER A 18 42.37 6.20 -19.97
N GLY A 19 43.29 6.33 -19.01
CA GLY A 19 43.56 5.29 -18.01
C GLY A 19 42.41 5.17 -17.01
N ASP A 20 41.94 6.29 -16.48
CA ASP A 20 40.81 6.34 -15.54
C ASP A 20 39.51 5.91 -16.20
N LEU A 21 39.27 6.28 -17.47
CA LEU A 21 38.15 5.77 -18.25
C LEU A 21 38.21 4.26 -18.42
N GLY A 22 39.40 3.71 -18.72
CA GLY A 22 39.60 2.26 -18.81
C GLY A 22 39.33 1.53 -17.48
N LEU A 23 39.64 2.15 -16.33
CA LEU A 23 39.29 1.60 -15.02
C LEU A 23 37.78 1.58 -14.77
N VAL A 24 37.06 2.63 -15.18
CA VAL A 24 35.59 2.68 -15.07
C VAL A 24 34.92 1.64 -15.98
N GLU A 25 35.43 1.47 -17.20
CA GLU A 25 34.98 0.41 -18.12
C GLU A 25 35.20 -0.97 -17.51
N LEU A 26 36.39 -1.24 -16.97
CA LEU A 26 36.70 -2.51 -16.30
C LEU A 26 35.79 -2.75 -15.08
N ALA A 27 35.52 -1.71 -14.29
CA ALA A 27 34.62 -1.82 -13.14
C ALA A 27 33.19 -2.17 -13.57
N TYR A 28 32.72 -1.59 -14.69
CA TYR A 28 31.44 -1.93 -15.27
C TYR A 28 31.38 -3.38 -15.76
N GLU A 29 32.39 -3.83 -16.50
CA GLU A 29 32.46 -5.20 -17.01
C GLU A 29 32.37 -6.20 -15.86
N ARG A 30 33.16 -5.99 -14.79
CA ARG A 30 33.10 -6.81 -13.59
C ARG A 30 31.74 -6.76 -12.91
N ALA A 31 31.13 -5.59 -12.76
CA ALA A 31 29.80 -5.50 -12.19
C ALA A 31 28.75 -6.22 -13.03
N ALA A 32 28.80 -6.07 -14.36
CA ALA A 32 27.87 -6.70 -15.30
C ALA A 32 27.98 -8.22 -15.29
N GLU A 33 29.20 -8.77 -15.31
CA GLU A 33 29.47 -10.21 -15.18
C GLU A 33 28.92 -10.75 -13.87
N ARG A 34 29.16 -10.06 -12.75
CA ARG A 34 28.78 -10.54 -11.41
C ARG A 34 27.28 -10.43 -11.13
N HIS A 35 26.59 -9.51 -11.81
CA HIS A 35 25.15 -9.34 -11.75
C HIS A 35 24.39 -10.00 -12.91
N GLU A 36 25.06 -10.82 -13.73
CA GLU A 36 24.42 -11.51 -14.84
C GLU A 36 23.26 -12.39 -14.37
N GLY A 37 22.12 -12.27 -15.05
CA GLY A 37 20.88 -12.99 -14.71
C GLY A 37 20.18 -12.53 -13.43
N GLN A 38 20.75 -11.59 -12.67
CA GLN A 38 20.11 -11.03 -11.48
C GLN A 38 19.10 -9.95 -11.86
N LEU A 39 17.95 -9.93 -11.17
CA LEU A 39 16.89 -8.95 -11.38
C LEU A 39 16.65 -8.11 -10.13
N ARG A 40 16.37 -6.82 -10.33
CA ARG A 40 15.81 -5.94 -9.31
C ARG A 40 14.38 -6.37 -8.97
N ARG A 41 13.86 -5.86 -7.86
CA ARG A 41 12.44 -6.03 -7.50
C ARG A 41 11.48 -5.39 -8.49
N SER A 42 11.95 -4.40 -9.27
CA SER A 42 11.20 -3.79 -10.38
C SER A 42 11.06 -4.73 -11.58
N GLY A 43 11.95 -5.73 -11.71
CA GLY A 43 12.05 -6.61 -12.87
C GLY A 43 13.21 -6.26 -13.81
N ASP A 44 13.87 -5.12 -13.62
CA ASP A 44 15.01 -4.70 -14.46
C ASP A 44 16.29 -5.51 -14.15
N PRO A 45 17.23 -5.63 -15.11
CA PRO A 45 18.55 -6.21 -14.83
C PRO A 45 19.24 -5.50 -13.67
N TYR A 46 19.84 -6.26 -12.76
CA TYR A 46 20.41 -5.67 -11.53
C TYR A 46 21.51 -4.64 -11.77
N ILE A 47 22.31 -4.82 -12.82
CA ILE A 47 23.38 -3.91 -13.24
C ILE A 47 22.91 -2.46 -13.47
N THR A 48 21.62 -2.25 -13.76
CA THR A 48 21.04 -0.90 -13.91
C THR A 48 21.20 -0.06 -12.64
N HIS A 49 21.18 -0.68 -11.45
CA HIS A 49 21.31 0.04 -10.19
C HIS A 49 22.73 0.58 -9.95
N PRO A 50 23.81 -0.24 -9.98
CA PRO A 50 25.17 0.28 -9.86
C PRO A 50 25.52 1.35 -10.90
N VAL A 51 25.03 1.21 -12.15
CA VAL A 51 25.23 2.20 -13.22
C VAL A 51 24.57 3.54 -12.90
N GLU A 52 23.33 3.52 -12.41
CA GLU A 52 22.62 4.73 -11.96
C GLU A 52 23.32 5.39 -10.78
N VAL A 53 23.77 4.61 -9.79
CA VAL A 53 24.52 5.13 -8.64
C VAL A 53 25.82 5.78 -9.09
N ALA A 54 26.59 5.11 -9.97
CA ALA A 54 27.83 5.64 -10.53
C ALA A 54 27.61 6.93 -11.31
N SER A 55 26.51 7.04 -12.07
CA SER A 55 26.14 8.25 -12.81
C SER A 55 25.82 9.42 -11.89
N MET A 56 25.09 9.18 -10.80
CA MET A 56 24.79 10.23 -9.82
C MET A 56 26.04 10.70 -9.06
N VAL A 57 26.90 9.76 -8.68
CA VAL A 57 28.17 10.04 -8.00
C VAL A 57 29.13 10.80 -8.93
N ALA A 58 29.20 10.41 -10.20
CA ALA A 58 29.93 11.15 -11.23
C ALA A 58 29.37 12.57 -11.40
N ALA A 59 28.05 12.75 -11.45
CA ALA A 59 27.39 14.06 -11.55
C ALA A 59 27.67 14.94 -10.34
N ALA A 60 27.86 14.35 -9.15
CA ALA A 60 28.25 15.06 -7.93
C ALA A 60 29.74 15.46 -7.90
N GLY A 61 30.51 15.17 -8.96
CA GLY A 61 31.91 15.59 -9.06
C GLY A 61 32.92 14.61 -8.46
N ALA A 62 32.52 13.36 -8.18
CA ALA A 62 33.42 12.39 -7.56
C ALA A 62 34.61 11.98 -8.46
N ASP A 63 35.67 11.52 -7.82
CA ASP A 63 36.89 10.99 -8.42
C ASP A 63 36.68 9.60 -9.06
N PRO A 64 37.55 9.17 -9.98
CA PRO A 64 37.45 7.87 -10.67
C PRO A 64 37.34 6.69 -9.70
N ALA A 65 38.11 6.71 -8.60
CA ALA A 65 38.10 5.63 -7.62
C ALA A 65 36.72 5.46 -6.96
N THR A 66 36.04 6.56 -6.63
CA THR A 66 34.66 6.51 -6.10
C THR A 66 33.67 6.06 -7.15
N ILE A 67 33.81 6.47 -8.42
CA ILE A 67 32.94 6.01 -9.51
C ILE A 67 33.08 4.49 -9.73
N CYS A 68 34.31 3.97 -9.75
CA CYS A 68 34.57 2.54 -9.81
C CYS A 68 33.97 1.82 -8.60
N ALA A 69 34.17 2.36 -7.40
CA ALA A 69 33.58 1.79 -6.18
C ALA A 69 32.04 1.78 -6.23
N ALA A 70 31.39 2.79 -6.84
CA ALA A 70 29.94 2.83 -7.03
C ALA A 70 29.44 1.69 -7.94
N LEU A 71 30.17 1.37 -9.01
CA LEU A 71 29.84 0.25 -9.90
C LEU A 71 29.99 -1.11 -9.19
N LEU A 72 30.96 -1.22 -8.28
CA LEU A 72 31.31 -2.47 -7.61
C LEU A 72 30.62 -2.67 -6.25
N HIS A 73 29.86 -1.68 -5.76
CA HIS A 73 29.47 -1.57 -4.35
C HIS A 73 28.57 -2.71 -3.82
N ASP A 74 27.81 -3.35 -4.72
CA ASP A 74 26.85 -4.41 -4.40
C ASP A 74 27.33 -5.81 -4.84
N ILE A 75 28.61 -5.93 -5.24
CA ILE A 75 29.21 -7.23 -5.53
C ILE A 75 29.46 -7.96 -4.22
N VAL A 76 29.02 -9.22 -4.16
CA VAL A 76 29.21 -10.09 -3.00
C VAL A 76 30.19 -11.22 -3.32
N ASP A 77 30.79 -11.78 -2.27
CA ASP A 77 31.59 -13.01 -2.38
C ASP A 77 30.73 -14.15 -2.96
N GLY A 78 31.30 -14.90 -3.89
CA GLY A 78 30.67 -16.08 -4.48
C GLY A 78 31.63 -17.27 -4.45
N PRO A 79 31.19 -18.44 -4.96
CA PRO A 79 32.02 -19.65 -4.99
C PRO A 79 33.36 -19.45 -5.72
N ASP A 80 33.33 -18.68 -6.81
CA ASP A 80 34.49 -18.50 -7.71
C ASP A 80 35.11 -17.10 -7.65
N PHE A 81 34.67 -16.26 -6.70
CA PHE A 81 35.15 -14.88 -6.58
C PHE A 81 35.11 -14.39 -5.14
N ASN A 82 36.21 -13.77 -4.72
CA ASN A 82 36.34 -13.12 -3.44
C ASN A 82 36.62 -11.63 -3.68
N LEU A 83 36.00 -10.74 -2.90
CA LEU A 83 36.28 -9.30 -2.92
C LEU A 83 37.76 -8.97 -2.75
N GLY A 84 38.52 -9.81 -2.04
CA GLY A 84 39.98 -9.70 -1.93
C GLY A 84 40.73 -9.80 -3.27
N CYS A 85 40.13 -10.39 -4.30
CA CYS A 85 40.69 -10.45 -5.66
C CYS A 85 40.57 -9.12 -6.42
N LEU A 86 39.70 -8.18 -6.00
CA LEU A 86 39.61 -6.86 -6.62
C LEU A 86 40.92 -6.08 -6.51
N GLY A 87 41.74 -6.37 -5.50
CA GLY A 87 43.02 -5.68 -5.27
C GLY A 87 44.02 -5.82 -6.41
N SER A 88 44.03 -6.94 -7.14
CA SER A 88 44.93 -7.12 -8.29
C SER A 88 44.50 -6.35 -9.53
N GLU A 89 43.20 -6.05 -9.67
CA GLU A 89 42.65 -5.36 -10.84
C GLU A 89 42.51 -3.86 -10.62
N PHE A 90 42.07 -3.44 -9.43
CA PHE A 90 41.69 -2.06 -9.12
C PHE A 90 42.61 -1.39 -8.08
N GLY A 91 43.56 -2.12 -7.50
CA GLY A 91 44.45 -1.62 -6.46
C GLY A 91 43.78 -1.49 -5.08
N THR A 92 44.55 -1.01 -4.12
CA THR A 92 44.16 -0.97 -2.70
C THR A 92 43.11 0.09 -2.39
N GLU A 93 43.10 1.20 -3.12
CA GLU A 93 42.19 2.31 -2.88
C GLU A 93 40.72 1.94 -3.17
N ILE A 94 40.43 1.51 -4.40
CA ILE A 94 39.08 1.12 -4.81
C ILE A 94 38.59 -0.08 -3.98
N THR A 95 39.46 -1.06 -3.76
CA THR A 95 39.14 -2.23 -2.93
C THR A 95 38.81 -1.82 -1.50
N GLY A 96 39.54 -0.85 -0.93
CA GLY A 96 39.27 -0.29 0.39
C GLY A 96 37.91 0.42 0.46
N LEU A 97 37.54 1.19 -0.57
CA LEU A 97 36.23 1.84 -0.65
C LEU A 97 35.09 0.81 -0.68
N VAL A 98 35.17 -0.20 -1.54
CA VAL A 98 34.17 -1.28 -1.66
C VAL A 98 34.06 -2.07 -0.35
N ALA A 99 35.19 -2.38 0.29
CA ALA A 99 35.21 -3.07 1.58
C ALA A 99 34.53 -2.22 2.67
N ASN A 100 34.80 -0.91 2.73
CA ASN A 100 34.20 -0.02 3.71
C ASN A 100 32.69 0.14 3.52
N VAL A 101 32.22 0.27 2.26
CA VAL A 101 30.79 0.26 1.92
C VAL A 101 30.13 -1.04 2.41
N THR A 102 30.74 -2.19 2.10
CA THR A 102 30.21 -3.51 2.45
C THR A 102 30.17 -3.73 3.96
N ALA A 103 31.22 -3.30 4.68
CA ALA A 103 31.27 -3.37 6.13
C ALA A 103 30.16 -2.53 6.77
N MET A 104 29.90 -1.34 6.23
CA MET A 104 28.84 -0.46 6.70
C MET A 104 27.44 -1.09 6.56
N ASP A 105 27.16 -1.79 5.45
CA ASP A 105 25.88 -2.50 5.28
C ASP A 105 25.67 -3.62 6.29
N ARG A 106 26.76 -4.23 6.75
CA ARG A 106 26.75 -5.29 7.78
C ARG A 106 26.67 -4.74 9.21
N GLY A 107 26.47 -3.43 9.38
CA GLY A 107 26.40 -2.79 10.69
C GLY A 107 27.78 -2.48 11.29
N GLY A 108 28.81 -2.40 10.45
CA GLY A 108 30.13 -1.93 10.83
C GLY A 108 30.17 -0.45 11.25
N PRO A 109 31.34 0.04 11.69
CA PRO A 109 31.50 1.43 12.11
C PRO A 109 31.23 2.39 10.96
N VAL A 110 30.75 3.60 11.29
CA VAL A 110 30.63 4.69 10.31
C VAL A 110 32.04 5.03 9.80
N PRO A 111 32.30 4.93 8.48
CA PRO A 111 33.61 5.22 7.92
C PRO A 111 34.00 6.69 8.10
N THR A 112 35.30 6.94 8.23
CA THR A 112 35.85 8.30 8.24
C THR A 112 36.00 8.90 6.85
N ASP A 113 36.02 8.05 5.81
CA ASP A 113 36.15 8.49 4.41
C ASP A 113 34.78 8.95 3.88
N ASP A 114 34.67 10.24 3.59
CA ASP A 114 33.45 10.87 3.07
C ASP A 114 33.01 10.27 1.72
N ARG A 115 33.93 9.67 0.94
CA ARG A 115 33.60 8.98 -0.33
C ARG A 115 32.69 7.79 -0.07
N VAL A 116 32.90 7.05 1.02
CA VAL A 116 32.05 5.91 1.39
C VAL A 116 30.66 6.39 1.81
N LEU A 117 30.58 7.53 2.52
CA LEU A 117 29.32 8.14 2.90
C LEU A 117 28.55 8.68 1.68
N LEU A 118 29.27 9.27 0.72
CA LEU A 118 28.73 9.72 -0.56
C LEU A 118 28.13 8.54 -1.34
N LEU A 119 28.86 7.43 -1.46
CA LEU A 119 28.37 6.20 -2.10
C LEU A 119 27.08 5.71 -1.45
N LYS A 120 27.07 5.61 -0.11
CA LYS A 120 25.88 5.17 0.64
C LYS A 120 24.70 6.12 0.48
N LEU A 121 24.96 7.41 0.38
CA LEU A 121 23.93 8.40 0.15
C LEU A 121 23.26 8.23 -1.21
N PHE A 122 24.04 8.05 -2.28
CA PHE A 122 23.49 7.87 -3.62
C PHE A 122 22.87 6.49 -3.85
N ASP A 123 23.41 5.43 -3.23
CA ASP A 123 22.73 4.13 -3.14
C ASP A 123 21.34 4.31 -2.48
N ARG A 124 21.27 5.02 -1.35
CA ARG A 124 19.99 5.32 -0.71
C ARG A 124 19.05 6.11 -1.62
N LEU A 125 19.55 7.12 -2.33
CA LEU A 125 18.73 7.93 -3.23
C LEU A 125 18.09 7.08 -4.31
N HIS A 126 18.87 6.25 -5.02
CA HIS A 126 18.32 5.36 -6.02
C HIS A 126 17.30 4.38 -5.40
N ASN A 127 17.62 3.81 -4.23
CA ASN A 127 16.70 2.92 -3.52
C ASN A 127 15.38 3.60 -3.10
N MET A 128 15.41 4.90 -2.79
CA MET A 128 14.21 5.70 -2.50
C MET A 128 13.39 5.98 -3.77
N ARG A 129 14.03 6.21 -4.92
CA ARG A 129 13.35 6.38 -6.21
C ARG A 129 12.58 5.12 -6.63
N THR A 130 13.13 3.94 -6.37
CA THR A 130 12.52 2.64 -6.74
C THR A 130 11.82 1.93 -5.56
N ILE A 131 11.48 2.65 -4.48
CA ILE A 131 11.02 2.05 -3.21
C ILE A 131 9.67 1.31 -3.32
N GLU A 132 8.88 1.61 -4.34
CA GLU A 132 7.52 1.10 -4.49
C GLU A 132 7.41 -0.41 -4.70
N HIS A 133 8.45 -1.03 -5.25
CA HIS A 133 8.52 -2.49 -5.44
C HIS A 133 8.83 -3.25 -4.14
N MET A 134 8.97 -2.55 -3.00
CA MET A 134 9.19 -3.16 -1.70
C MET A 134 7.88 -3.36 -0.92
N ALA A 135 7.87 -4.29 0.04
CA ALA A 135 6.72 -4.45 0.94
C ALA A 135 6.48 -3.18 1.79
N PRO A 136 5.22 -2.80 2.10
CA PRO A 136 4.90 -1.52 2.76
C PRO A 136 5.64 -1.28 4.09
N HIS A 137 5.83 -2.32 4.90
CA HIS A 137 6.59 -2.21 6.15
C HIS A 137 8.07 -1.84 5.92
N LYS A 138 8.70 -2.38 4.86
CA LYS A 138 10.07 -2.02 4.46
C LYS A 138 10.12 -0.62 3.86
N GLN A 139 9.11 -0.20 3.10
CA GLN A 139 9.01 1.16 2.59
C GLN A 139 9.00 2.17 3.74
N ARG A 140 8.16 1.93 4.75
CA ARG A 140 8.09 2.75 5.98
C ARG A 140 9.41 2.78 6.73
N GLN A 141 10.01 1.62 6.98
CA GLN A 141 11.29 1.51 7.70
C GLN A 141 12.41 2.28 6.98
N LYS A 142 12.57 2.05 5.66
CA LYS A 142 13.60 2.74 4.87
C LYS A 142 13.35 4.25 4.84
N SER A 143 12.10 4.69 4.72
CA SER A 143 11.77 6.12 4.69
C SER A 143 12.04 6.82 6.02
N LEU A 144 11.75 6.19 7.16
CA LEU A 144 12.10 6.74 8.48
C LEU A 144 13.61 6.89 8.62
N HIS A 145 14.36 5.84 8.29
CA HIS A 145 15.82 5.88 8.33
C HIS A 145 16.41 6.93 7.37
N THR A 146 15.79 7.13 6.19
CA THR A 146 16.18 8.19 5.26
C THR A 146 16.06 9.57 5.90
N LEU A 147 14.95 9.87 6.58
CA LEU A 147 14.75 11.14 7.26
C LEU A 147 15.69 11.33 8.45
N GLU A 148 15.91 10.27 9.23
CA GLU A 148 16.71 10.34 10.46
C GLU A 148 18.21 10.45 10.19
N TRP A 149 18.73 9.80 9.14
CA TRP A 149 20.18 9.66 8.93
C TRP A 149 20.66 10.23 7.59
N PHE A 150 19.99 9.89 6.48
CA PHE A 150 20.48 10.23 5.14
C PHE A 150 20.21 11.70 4.76
N VAL A 151 19.05 12.26 5.14
CA VAL A 151 18.75 13.68 4.88
C VAL A 151 19.74 14.61 5.62
N PRO A 152 20.00 14.43 6.93
CA PRO A 152 21.04 15.20 7.61
C PRO A 152 22.45 14.99 7.02
N LEU A 153 22.78 13.77 6.61
CA LEU A 153 24.07 13.46 5.96
C LEU A 153 24.23 14.22 4.64
N ALA A 154 23.19 14.23 3.78
CA ALA A 154 23.21 14.97 2.53
C ALA A 154 23.43 16.46 2.74
N ARG A 155 22.77 17.04 3.76
CA ARG A 155 22.99 18.45 4.14
C ARG A 155 24.41 18.70 4.64
N ARG A 156 24.99 17.76 5.39
CA ARG A 156 26.39 17.85 5.87
C ARG A 156 27.41 17.80 4.74
N LEU A 157 27.10 17.08 3.66
CA LEU A 157 27.91 16.98 2.45
C LEU A 157 27.64 18.10 1.43
N ASP A 158 26.92 19.15 1.82
CA ASP A 158 26.50 20.27 0.95
C ASP A 158 25.66 19.87 -0.28
N LEU A 159 24.98 18.72 -0.22
CA LEU A 159 24.10 18.20 -1.28
C LEU A 159 22.63 18.54 -0.99
N ALA A 160 22.29 19.84 -0.99
CA ALA A 160 20.96 20.33 -0.63
C ALA A 160 19.84 19.75 -1.51
N SER A 161 20.04 19.67 -2.83
CA SER A 161 19.06 19.11 -3.77
C SER A 161 18.78 17.62 -3.50
N VAL A 162 19.82 16.84 -3.21
CA VAL A 162 19.70 15.42 -2.84
C VAL A 162 18.97 15.27 -1.51
N ALA A 163 19.25 16.12 -0.54
CA ALA A 163 18.56 16.12 0.75
C ALA A 163 17.04 16.37 0.58
N ASP A 164 16.69 17.37 -0.24
CA ASP A 164 15.29 17.73 -0.51
C ASP A 164 14.54 16.61 -1.25
N GLU A 165 15.22 15.96 -2.21
CA GLU A 165 14.67 14.82 -2.94
C GLU A 165 14.44 13.62 -2.01
N LEU A 166 15.44 13.24 -1.21
CA LEU A 166 15.33 12.16 -0.23
C LEU A 166 14.20 12.42 0.77
N GLN A 167 14.09 13.65 1.27
CA GLN A 167 13.04 14.05 2.18
C GLN A 167 11.66 13.94 1.54
N SER A 168 11.51 14.40 0.30
CA SER A 168 10.25 14.34 -0.46
C SER A 168 9.83 12.89 -0.72
N LEU A 169 10.75 12.05 -1.19
CA LEU A 169 10.50 10.62 -1.44
C LEU A 169 10.12 9.87 -0.15
N ALA A 170 10.80 10.15 0.96
CA ALA A 170 10.50 9.53 2.24
C ALA A 170 9.14 9.97 2.80
N HIS A 171 8.83 11.28 2.76
CA HIS A 171 7.52 11.77 3.18
C HIS A 171 6.39 11.20 2.33
N ALA A 172 6.56 11.05 1.01
CA ALA A 172 5.53 10.43 0.17
C ALA A 172 5.14 9.00 0.61
N ARG A 173 6.03 8.29 1.33
CA ARG A 173 5.79 6.94 1.86
C ARG A 173 5.36 6.90 3.33
N LEU A 174 5.67 7.95 4.09
CA LEU A 174 5.34 8.04 5.52
C LEU A 174 4.10 8.86 5.81
N ASP A 175 3.93 9.94 5.07
CA ASP A 175 2.78 10.80 5.08
C ASP A 175 1.97 10.57 3.79
N PRO A 176 0.98 9.68 3.83
CA PRO A 176 0.04 9.48 2.72
C PRO A 176 -0.86 10.72 2.43
N GLY A 177 -0.57 11.87 3.05
CA GLY A 177 -1.12 13.17 2.73
C GLY A 177 -2.41 13.51 3.52
N PRO A 178 -2.99 14.70 3.29
CA PRO A 178 -4.22 15.13 3.98
C PRO A 178 -5.38 14.15 3.76
N ALA A 179 -5.40 13.46 2.62
CA ALA A 179 -6.43 12.46 2.30
C ALA A 179 -6.40 11.27 3.28
N PHE A 180 -5.22 10.69 3.53
CA PHE A 180 -5.14 9.59 4.50
C PHE A 180 -5.30 10.08 5.93
N THR A 181 -4.82 11.28 6.25
CA THR A 181 -5.07 11.88 7.57
C THR A 181 -6.58 12.02 7.81
N ALA A 182 -7.35 12.40 6.78
CA ALA A 182 -8.81 12.43 6.83
C ALA A 182 -9.42 11.01 6.97
N VAL A 183 -8.96 10.02 6.21
CA VAL A 183 -9.42 8.62 6.34
C VAL A 183 -9.14 8.06 7.75
N ARG A 184 -7.95 8.33 8.29
CA ARG A 184 -7.56 7.94 9.65
C ARG A 184 -8.45 8.61 10.69
N ALA A 185 -8.69 9.92 10.56
CA ALA A 185 -9.58 10.67 11.45
C ALA A 185 -11.02 10.13 11.38
N ALA A 186 -11.52 9.84 10.17
CA ALA A 186 -12.84 9.23 9.97
C ALA A 186 -12.94 7.85 10.66
N SER A 187 -11.90 7.03 10.61
CA SER A 187 -11.93 5.71 11.26
C SER A 187 -12.08 5.78 12.79
N VAL A 188 -11.77 6.93 13.43
CA VAL A 188 -11.87 7.09 14.90
C VAL A 188 -13.31 6.93 15.38
N ILE A 189 -14.31 7.31 14.57
CA ILE A 189 -15.72 7.14 14.95
C ILE A 189 -16.19 5.69 14.85
N LEU A 190 -15.39 4.76 14.33
CA LEU A 190 -15.71 3.33 14.32
C LEU A 190 -15.35 2.64 15.66
N PRO A 191 -16.02 1.53 16.01
CA PRO A 191 -15.65 0.71 17.16
C PRO A 191 -14.22 0.17 17.03
N ALA A 192 -13.51 0.05 18.15
CA ALA A 192 -12.12 -0.42 18.16
C ALA A 192 -11.94 -1.79 17.49
N SER A 193 -12.93 -2.69 17.59
CA SER A 193 -12.93 -4.02 16.99
C SER A 193 -12.94 -4.01 15.45
N ALA A 194 -13.55 -2.99 14.83
CA ALA A 194 -13.68 -2.87 13.37
C ALA A 194 -12.73 -1.83 12.77
N ARG A 195 -12.30 -0.83 13.56
CA ARG A 195 -11.47 0.30 13.11
C ARG A 195 -10.23 -0.11 12.34
N ARG A 196 -9.48 -1.09 12.85
CA ARG A 196 -8.21 -1.53 12.23
C ARG A 196 -8.42 -2.15 10.85
N ARG A 197 -9.50 -2.91 10.67
CA ARG A 197 -9.86 -3.54 9.40
C ARG A 197 -10.25 -2.49 8.36
N TYR A 198 -11.21 -1.62 8.69
CA TYR A 198 -11.70 -0.59 7.76
C TYR A 198 -10.64 0.45 7.43
N LEU A 199 -9.81 0.86 8.41
CA LEU A 199 -8.69 1.76 8.13
C LEU A 199 -7.72 1.15 7.11
N HIS A 200 -7.43 -0.16 7.23
CA HIS A 200 -6.57 -0.85 6.28
C HIS A 200 -7.20 -0.90 4.88
N GLU A 201 -8.45 -1.36 4.77
CA GLU A 201 -9.19 -1.43 3.50
C GLU A 201 -9.25 -0.05 2.80
N TRP A 202 -9.67 0.99 3.52
CA TRP A 202 -9.77 2.35 2.97
C TRP A 202 -8.42 2.98 2.61
N SER A 203 -7.39 2.68 3.39
CA SER A 203 -6.04 3.16 3.07
C SER A 203 -5.47 2.48 1.82
N ALA A 204 -5.80 1.21 1.58
CA ALA A 204 -5.39 0.47 0.42
C ALA A 204 -6.09 1.00 -0.85
N GLU A 205 -7.40 1.25 -0.78
CA GLU A 205 -8.15 1.88 -1.87
C GLU A 205 -7.68 3.32 -2.14
N LEU A 206 -7.37 4.10 -1.11
CA LEU A 206 -6.81 5.45 -1.29
C LEU A 206 -5.45 5.40 -2.00
N ALA A 207 -4.65 4.36 -1.75
CA ALA A 207 -3.35 4.18 -2.38
C ALA A 207 -3.43 3.82 -3.86
N THR A 208 -4.51 3.16 -4.32
CA THR A 208 -4.69 2.80 -5.75
C THR A 208 -5.16 3.98 -6.60
N LEU A 209 -5.58 5.09 -6.00
CA LEU A 209 -6.11 6.27 -6.72
C LEU A 209 -5.03 7.35 -6.90
N PRO A 210 -4.54 7.63 -8.13
CA PRO A 210 -3.50 8.63 -8.37
C PRO A 210 -4.03 10.08 -8.40
N THR A 211 -5.24 10.34 -8.90
CA THR A 211 -5.75 11.71 -9.15
C THR A 211 -7.00 12.07 -8.34
N GLU A 212 -7.89 11.13 -8.03
CA GLU A 212 -9.22 11.40 -7.45
C GLU A 212 -9.30 11.25 -5.91
N ARG A 213 -8.16 11.37 -5.22
CA ARG A 213 -8.07 11.15 -3.76
C ARG A 213 -9.03 12.02 -2.94
N ARG A 214 -9.30 13.26 -3.38
CA ARG A 214 -10.22 14.18 -2.70
C ARG A 214 -11.68 13.72 -2.78
N ALA A 215 -12.13 13.27 -3.96
CA ALA A 215 -13.50 12.80 -4.16
C ALA A 215 -13.77 11.53 -3.34
N TYR A 216 -12.81 10.58 -3.35
CA TYR A 216 -12.86 9.38 -2.51
C TYR A 216 -13.01 9.71 -1.02
N VAL A 217 -12.20 10.62 -0.51
CA VAL A 217 -12.27 11.04 0.91
C VAL A 217 -13.63 11.68 1.23
N VAL A 218 -14.18 12.50 0.33
CA VAL A 218 -15.51 13.12 0.54
C VAL A 218 -16.61 12.06 0.58
N GLU A 219 -16.62 11.09 -0.34
CA GLU A 219 -17.59 9.98 -0.33
C GLU A 219 -17.45 9.11 0.92
N LEU A 220 -16.22 8.76 1.29
CA LEU A 220 -15.94 8.01 2.50
C LEU A 220 -16.46 8.74 3.73
N LEU A 221 -16.16 10.04 3.89
CA LEU A 221 -16.62 10.86 5.02
C LEU A 221 -18.16 10.95 5.10
N ARG A 222 -18.88 10.90 3.98
CA ARG A 222 -20.35 10.81 3.97
C ARG A 222 -20.87 9.46 4.45
N GLY A 223 -20.18 8.37 4.10
CA GLY A 223 -20.58 7.00 4.44
C GLY A 223 -20.21 6.55 5.85
N VAL A 224 -19.09 7.04 6.41
CA VAL A 224 -18.56 6.57 7.71
C VAL A 224 -19.57 6.70 8.87
N PRO A 225 -20.36 7.79 9.01
CA PRO A 225 -21.34 7.89 10.09
C PRO A 225 -22.39 6.77 10.09
N ALA A 226 -22.93 6.42 8.92
CA ALA A 226 -23.90 5.34 8.78
C ALA A 226 -23.27 3.98 9.12
N LEU A 227 -22.06 3.73 8.61
CA LEU A 227 -21.30 2.53 8.93
C LEU A 227 -20.97 2.44 10.44
N ALA A 228 -20.59 3.56 11.06
CA ALA A 228 -20.31 3.63 12.49
C ALA A 228 -21.55 3.24 13.31
N VAL A 229 -22.74 3.76 12.97
CA VAL A 229 -24.00 3.40 13.64
C VAL A 229 -24.27 1.90 13.56
N VAL A 230 -24.06 1.29 12.40
CA VAL A 230 -24.22 -0.16 12.20
C VAL A 230 -23.22 -0.96 13.06
N LEU A 231 -21.96 -0.54 13.09
CA LEU A 231 -20.90 -1.26 13.79
C LEU A 231 -20.94 -1.07 15.32
N TRP A 232 -21.35 0.10 15.82
CA TRP A 232 -21.49 0.39 17.25
C TRP A 232 -22.71 -0.26 17.90
N ARG A 233 -23.71 -0.66 17.10
CA ARG A 233 -24.91 -1.34 17.59
C ARG A 233 -24.98 -2.77 17.05
N PRO A 234 -24.16 -3.70 17.56
CA PRO A 234 -24.32 -5.12 17.24
C PRO A 234 -25.72 -5.65 17.65
N GLN A 235 -26.39 -4.95 18.57
CA GLN A 235 -27.74 -5.24 19.08
C GLN A 235 -28.87 -4.46 18.39
N ALA A 236 -28.66 -3.77 17.26
CA ALA A 236 -29.75 -3.15 16.50
C ALA A 236 -30.83 -4.16 16.07
N HIS A 237 -30.51 -5.44 16.03
CA HIS A 237 -31.49 -6.53 15.93
C HIS A 237 -32.52 -6.51 17.07
N SER A 238 -32.17 -6.13 18.30
CA SER A 238 -33.10 -6.13 19.43
C SER A 238 -34.08 -4.97 19.40
N LEU A 239 -33.66 -3.76 19.02
CA LEU A 239 -34.55 -2.58 18.91
C LEU A 239 -35.48 -2.69 17.71
N VAL A 240 -34.96 -3.17 16.57
CA VAL A 240 -35.79 -3.49 15.39
C VAL A 240 -36.72 -4.66 15.72
N ARG A 241 -36.25 -5.69 16.44
CA ARG A 241 -37.12 -6.77 16.94
C ARG A 241 -38.17 -6.25 17.92
N THR A 242 -37.84 -5.38 18.86
CA THR A 242 -38.78 -4.82 19.84
C THR A 242 -39.81 -3.94 19.14
N LEU A 243 -39.41 -3.10 18.19
CA LEU A 243 -40.33 -2.32 17.38
C LEU A 243 -41.23 -3.22 16.53
N LEU A 244 -40.67 -4.26 15.88
CA LEU A 244 -41.43 -5.25 15.11
C LEU A 244 -42.34 -6.10 15.98
N THR A 245 -41.92 -6.51 17.18
CA THR A 245 -42.75 -7.29 18.13
C THR A 245 -43.82 -6.41 18.75
N THR A 246 -43.54 -5.16 19.11
CA THR A 246 -44.58 -4.22 19.57
C THR A 246 -45.56 -3.88 18.45
N ALA A 247 -45.10 -3.70 17.21
CA ALA A 247 -45.99 -3.48 16.06
C ALA A 247 -46.87 -4.71 15.80
N PHE A 248 -46.32 -5.93 15.86
CA PHE A 248 -47.08 -7.17 15.72
C PHE A 248 -47.98 -7.51 16.93
N ALA A 249 -47.65 -7.01 18.14
CA ALA A 249 -48.34 -7.36 19.38
C ALA A 249 -49.38 -6.33 19.85
N THR A 250 -49.18 -5.03 19.59
CA THR A 250 -50.01 -3.98 20.21
C THR A 250 -50.89 -3.20 19.24
N LEU A 251 -50.54 -3.06 17.95
CA LEU A 251 -51.26 -2.14 17.06
C LEU A 251 -51.44 -2.75 15.66
N LEU A 252 -52.68 -3.18 15.39
CA LEU A 252 -53.25 -3.76 14.16
C LEU A 252 -53.05 -5.27 13.97
N ARG A 253 -54.18 -6.00 13.95
CA ARG A 253 -54.23 -7.33 13.32
C ARG A 253 -53.61 -7.16 11.93
N PRO A 254 -52.61 -7.94 11.50
CA PRO A 254 -51.93 -7.75 10.21
C PRO A 254 -52.91 -7.60 9.04
N TRP A 255 -54.04 -8.30 9.12
CA TRP A 255 -55.13 -8.21 8.16
C TRP A 255 -55.81 -6.83 8.08
N LEU A 256 -55.90 -6.03 9.14
CA LEU A 256 -56.46 -4.66 9.06
C LEU A 256 -55.65 -3.73 8.14
N VAL A 257 -54.34 -3.95 8.04
CA VAL A 257 -53.44 -3.18 7.15
C VAL A 257 -53.41 -3.80 5.75
N LEU A 258 -53.49 -5.12 5.66
CA LEU A 258 -53.31 -5.84 4.41
C LEU A 258 -54.62 -5.99 3.61
N THR A 259 -55.79 -5.92 4.24
CA THR A 259 -57.08 -6.07 3.54
C THR A 259 -57.37 -4.95 2.53
N PRO A 260 -57.16 -3.65 2.80
CA PRO A 260 -57.43 -2.61 1.80
C PRO A 260 -56.58 -2.74 0.52
N PRO A 261 -55.25 -2.92 0.56
CA PRO A 261 -54.45 -3.06 -0.65
C PRO A 261 -54.68 -4.39 -1.36
N LEU A 262 -54.92 -5.49 -0.63
CA LEU A 262 -55.26 -6.77 -1.26
C LEU A 262 -56.62 -6.70 -1.96
N ALA A 263 -57.64 -6.09 -1.34
CA ALA A 263 -58.95 -5.89 -1.98
C ALA A 263 -58.85 -5.01 -3.23
N TRP A 264 -58.03 -3.96 -3.19
CA TRP A 264 -57.76 -3.12 -4.36
C TRP A 264 -57.04 -3.89 -5.48
N LEU A 265 -56.02 -4.68 -5.15
CA LEU A 265 -55.31 -5.54 -6.10
C LEU A 265 -56.23 -6.59 -6.72
N THR A 266 -57.06 -7.26 -5.91
CA THR A 266 -58.07 -8.20 -6.40
C THR A 266 -59.05 -7.51 -7.34
N TYR A 267 -59.53 -6.31 -7.02
CA TYR A 267 -60.42 -5.54 -7.89
C TYR A 267 -59.76 -5.19 -9.24
N GLN A 268 -58.49 -4.76 -9.23
CA GLN A 268 -57.72 -4.46 -10.44
C GLN A 268 -57.48 -5.71 -11.31
N LEU A 269 -57.15 -6.84 -10.68
CA LEU A 269 -56.95 -8.10 -11.39
C LEU A 269 -58.26 -8.59 -12.00
N THR A 270 -59.40 -8.40 -11.32
CA THR A 270 -60.72 -8.82 -11.82
C THR A 270 -61.11 -8.03 -13.08
N ARG A 271 -60.69 -6.76 -13.20
CA ARG A 271 -60.89 -5.96 -14.42
C ARG A 271 -60.05 -6.44 -15.61
N SER A 272 -58.98 -7.19 -15.34
CA SER A 272 -58.01 -7.63 -16.36
C SER A 272 -58.28 -9.08 -16.77
N SER A 273 -58.47 -9.98 -15.81
CA SER A 273 -58.73 -11.40 -16.00
C SER A 273 -59.34 -12.00 -14.72
N PRO A 274 -60.58 -12.53 -14.75
CA PRO A 274 -61.21 -13.09 -13.57
C PRO A 274 -60.51 -14.37 -13.07
N ALA A 275 -59.84 -15.11 -13.95
CA ALA A 275 -59.08 -16.30 -13.60
C ALA A 275 -57.84 -15.96 -12.75
N ASP A 276 -57.14 -14.88 -13.08
CA ASP A 276 -55.94 -14.45 -12.35
C ASP A 276 -56.31 -13.82 -11.00
N ALA A 277 -57.44 -13.13 -10.92
CA ALA A 277 -57.99 -12.65 -9.65
C ALA A 277 -58.35 -13.80 -8.71
N LEU A 278 -58.97 -14.87 -9.24
CA LEU A 278 -59.29 -16.07 -8.47
C LEU A 278 -58.03 -16.79 -8.00
N ALA A 279 -57.03 -16.96 -8.87
CA ALA A 279 -55.75 -17.55 -8.51
C ALA A 279 -55.05 -16.74 -7.41
N PHE A 280 -55.06 -15.41 -7.51
CA PHE A 280 -54.48 -14.51 -6.51
C PHE A 280 -55.18 -14.65 -5.15
N VAL A 281 -56.51 -14.61 -5.11
CA VAL A 281 -57.30 -14.73 -3.86
C VAL A 281 -57.11 -16.10 -3.20
N LEU A 282 -56.91 -17.16 -3.97
CA LEU A 282 -56.70 -18.51 -3.44
C LEU A 282 -55.27 -18.77 -2.97
N THR A 283 -54.27 -18.09 -3.54
CA THR A 283 -52.85 -18.42 -3.27
C THR A 283 -52.18 -17.42 -2.34
N VAL A 284 -52.44 -16.13 -2.51
CA VAL A 284 -51.70 -15.07 -1.83
C VAL A 284 -52.12 -14.91 -0.37
N PRO A 285 -53.42 -14.85 0.00
CA PRO A 285 -53.82 -14.75 1.40
C PRO A 285 -53.35 -15.93 2.28
N PRO A 286 -53.44 -17.20 1.85
CA PRO A 286 -52.92 -18.32 2.64
C PRO A 286 -51.38 -18.30 2.77
N ALA A 287 -50.65 -17.96 1.71
CA ALA A 287 -49.19 -17.84 1.77
C ALA A 287 -48.74 -16.70 2.70
N LEU A 288 -49.45 -15.57 2.65
CA LEU A 288 -49.20 -14.43 3.53
C LEU A 288 -49.54 -14.78 4.99
N SER A 289 -50.63 -15.53 5.21
CA SER A 289 -51.00 -16.06 6.53
C SER A 289 -49.92 -16.99 7.09
N ALA A 290 -49.42 -17.93 6.28
CA ALA A 290 -48.34 -18.83 6.67
C ALA A 290 -47.04 -18.09 6.98
N LEU A 291 -46.72 -17.04 6.21
CA LEU A 291 -45.56 -16.18 6.44
C LEU A 291 -45.71 -15.37 7.74
N ILE A 292 -46.87 -14.77 7.96
CA ILE A 292 -47.23 -14.05 9.19
C ILE A 292 -47.12 -14.98 10.40
N THR A 293 -47.64 -16.19 10.31
CA THR A 293 -47.53 -17.20 11.37
C THR A 293 -46.08 -17.58 11.62
N ARG A 294 -45.28 -17.88 10.60
CA ARG A 294 -43.83 -18.16 10.75
C ARG A 294 -43.04 -17.01 11.37
N ILE A 295 -43.42 -15.77 11.06
CA ILE A 295 -42.80 -14.58 11.65
C ILE A 295 -43.21 -14.46 13.12
N ARG A 296 -44.49 -14.67 13.45
CA ARG A 296 -44.98 -14.65 14.84
C ARG A 296 -44.37 -15.75 15.70
N THR A 297 -44.19 -16.96 15.17
CA THR A 297 -43.54 -18.07 15.88
C THR A 297 -42.06 -17.80 16.13
N ARG A 298 -41.33 -17.29 15.12
CA ARG A 298 -39.93 -16.83 15.28
C ARG A 298 -39.76 -15.69 16.28
N LEU A 299 -40.81 -14.89 16.48
CA LEU A 299 -40.84 -13.79 17.43
C LEU A 299 -41.37 -14.20 18.83
N GLY A 300 -41.75 -15.47 19.03
CA GLY A 300 -42.22 -15.99 20.33
C GLY A 300 -43.59 -15.45 20.77
N LEU A 301 -44.43 -15.03 19.83
CA LEU A 301 -45.74 -14.39 20.10
C LEU A 301 -46.92 -15.38 20.10
N GLU A 302 -46.67 -16.65 20.41
CA GLU A 302 -47.72 -17.67 20.54
C GLU A 302 -48.45 -17.50 21.87
N GLN A 303 -49.73 -17.17 21.80
CA GLN A 303 -50.63 -17.35 22.95
C GLN A 303 -50.92 -18.85 23.06
N HIS A 304 -50.56 -19.47 24.19
CA HIS A 304 -51.22 -20.69 24.66
C HIS A 304 -52.73 -20.45 24.65
N ARG A 305 -53.41 -21.03 23.66
CA ARG A 305 -54.84 -21.33 23.75
C ARG A 305 -54.91 -22.83 23.88
N ASP A 306 -54.74 -23.30 25.11
CA ASP A 306 -55.37 -24.50 25.62
C ASP A 306 -55.50 -24.28 27.12
N THR A 307 -56.74 -24.22 27.58
CA THR A 307 -57.34 -24.56 28.89
C THR A 307 -58.38 -23.48 29.29
N GLU A 308 -59.57 -23.95 29.68
CA GLU A 308 -60.75 -23.23 30.19
C GLU A 308 -61.86 -22.88 29.16
N ALA A 309 -62.57 -23.93 28.74
CA ALA A 309 -64.04 -24.03 28.77
C ALA A 309 -64.37 -25.55 28.69
N ASP A 310 -64.62 -26.28 29.78
CA ASP A 310 -65.89 -26.34 30.53
C ASP A 310 -66.92 -25.22 30.29
#